data_AF-A0A2H9N9R6-F1
#
_entry.id   AF-A0A2H9N9R6-F1
#
_cell.length_a   1.000
_cell.length_b   1.000
_cell.length_c   1.000
_cell.angle_alpha   90.00
_cell.angle_beta   90.00
_cell.angle_gamma   90.00
#
_symmetry.space_group_name_H-M   'P 1'
#
loop_
_entity.id
_entity.type
_entity.pdbx_description
1 polymer ?
#
loop_
_entity_poly.entity_id
_entity_poly.type
_entity_poly.pdbx_seq_one_letter_code
_entity_poly.pdbx_strand_id
1 'polypeptide(L)'
;LLKDKGENVLIEGFYENVMDLSSEEIGCLKNIPFEEEETKKELDLKEFLHNRSGLEALKVLLCQPTCTINGFVSGYTGKGSKTVLPHEAIAKLDFRLVPNQKSNEI
;
A
#
# COMPACT_ATOMS: atom_id res chain seq x y z
N LEU A 1 -6.59 -14.62 2.13
CA LEU A 1 -5.80 -13.71 1.27
C LEU A 1 -5.60 -12.42 2.05
N LEU A 2 -4.42 -11.79 2.00
CA LEU A 2 -4.16 -10.56 2.76
C LEU A 2 -4.74 -9.32 2.09
N LYS A 3 -4.79 -9.32 0.75
CA LYS A 3 -5.38 -8.27 -0.09
C LYS A 3 -6.19 -8.88 -1.23
N ASP A 4 -7.15 -8.11 -1.75
CA ASP A 4 -7.82 -8.43 -3.01
C ASP A 4 -7.11 -7.84 -4.23
N LYS A 5 -7.69 -8.03 -5.43
CA LYS A 5 -7.15 -7.51 -6.69
C LYS A 5 -7.23 -5.98 -6.82
N GLY A 6 -8.03 -5.31 -6.00
CA GLY A 6 -8.17 -3.86 -5.92
C GLY A 6 -7.30 -3.24 -4.83
N GLU A 7 -6.39 -4.03 -4.26
CA GLU A 7 -5.45 -3.65 -3.21
C GLU A 7 -6.11 -3.33 -1.86
N ASN A 8 -7.36 -3.74 -1.66
CA ASN A 8 -8.04 -3.63 -0.38
C ASN A 8 -7.51 -4.70 0.58
N VAL A 9 -7.21 -4.30 1.82
CA VAL A 9 -6.73 -5.19 2.88
C VAL A 9 -7.89 -6.00 3.42
N LEU A 10 -7.73 -7.32 3.50
CA LEU A 10 -8.82 -8.26 3.86
C LEU A 10 -8.76 -8.70 5.34
N ILE A 11 -8.02 -7.97 6.17
CA ILE A 11 -7.99 -8.19 7.62
C ILE A 11 -9.31 -7.69 8.20
N GLU A 12 -9.97 -8.53 9.00
CA GLU A 12 -11.21 -8.17 9.68
C GLU A 12 -10.99 -6.97 10.60
N GLY A 13 -11.92 -6.01 10.59
CA GLY A 13 -11.81 -4.79 11.39
C GLY A 13 -10.84 -3.72 10.85
N PHE A 14 -10.03 -4.01 9.82
CA PHE A 14 -8.94 -3.11 9.37
C PHE A 14 -9.42 -1.70 9.02
N TYR A 15 -10.62 -1.59 8.43
CA TYR A 15 -11.20 -0.32 8.00
C TYR A 15 -12.22 0.28 8.98
N GLU A 16 -12.53 -0.36 10.11
CA GLU A 16 -13.58 0.10 11.02
C GLU A 16 -13.32 1.50 11.60
N ASN A 17 -12.06 1.81 11.86
CA ASN A 17 -11.63 3.10 12.41
C ASN A 17 -11.13 4.08 11.33
N VAL A 18 -11.24 3.72 10.04
CA VAL A 18 -10.83 4.58 8.93
C VAL A 18 -11.95 5.57 8.63
N MET A 19 -11.69 6.86 8.81
CA MET A 19 -12.65 7.91 8.51
C MET A 19 -12.52 8.41 7.08
N ASP A 20 -13.65 8.75 6.48
CA ASP A 20 -13.67 9.51 5.23
C ASP A 20 -13.15 10.93 5.44
N LEU A 21 -12.52 11.47 4.40
CA LEU A 21 -12.02 12.84 4.40
C LEU A 21 -13.18 13.84 4.38
N SER A 22 -13.06 14.87 5.21
CA SER A 22 -13.95 16.04 5.21
C SER A 22 -13.79 16.89 3.93
N SER A 23 -14.75 17.77 3.69
CA SER A 23 -14.69 18.68 2.53
C SER A 23 -13.52 19.65 2.62
N GLU A 24 -13.18 20.06 3.84
CA GLU A 24 -12.05 20.91 4.17
C GLU A 24 -10.73 20.21 3.86
N GLU A 25 -10.55 18.96 4.29
CA GLU A 25 -9.36 18.15 4.00
C GLU A 25 -9.20 17.88 2.50
N ILE A 26 -10.29 17.59 1.79
CA ILE A 26 -10.27 17.47 0.33
C ILE A 26 -9.87 18.80 -0.32
N GLY A 27 -10.34 19.92 0.23
CA GLY A 27 -9.92 21.27 -0.18
C GLY A 27 -8.42 21.49 0.00
N CYS A 28 -7.86 21.06 1.13
CA CYS A 28 -6.41 21.08 1.37
C CYS A 28 -5.65 20.23 0.35
N LEU A 29 -6.10 19.00 0.06
CA LEU A 29 -5.47 18.12 -0.92
C LEU A 29 -5.40 18.76 -2.32
N LYS A 30 -6.46 19.47 -2.74
CA LYS A 30 -6.50 20.16 -4.04
C LYS A 30 -5.48 21.30 -4.17
N ASN A 31 -5.03 21.86 -3.04
CA ASN A 31 -4.04 22.94 -3.02
C ASN A 31 -2.60 22.43 -2.99
N ILE A 32 -2.39 21.11 -2.86
CA ILE A 32 -1.06 20.51 -2.89
C ILE A 32 -0.58 20.47 -4.35
N PRO A 33 0.55 21.10 -4.70
CA PRO A 33 1.14 20.94 -6.02
C PRO A 33 1.62 19.50 -6.18
N PHE A 34 0.99 18.74 -7.08
CA PHE A 34 1.33 17.36 -7.37
C PHE A 34 1.71 17.21 -8.84
N GLU A 35 3.01 17.20 -9.11
CA GLU A 35 3.59 16.97 -10.43
C GLU A 35 3.64 15.47 -10.73
N GLU A 36 2.49 14.94 -11.14
CA GLU A 36 2.28 13.51 -11.39
C GLU A 36 3.29 12.92 -12.40
N GLU A 37 3.51 13.60 -13.53
CA GLU A 37 4.39 13.10 -14.58
C GLU A 37 5.86 13.09 -14.16
N GLU A 38 6.31 14.09 -13.39
CA GLU A 38 7.67 14.08 -12.86
C GLU A 38 7.83 12.98 -11.79
N THR A 39 6.83 12.81 -10.92
CA THR A 39 6.83 11.73 -9.91
C THR A 39 6.94 10.35 -10.57
N LYS A 40 6.17 10.10 -11.65
CA LYS A 40 6.25 8.87 -12.42
C LYS A 40 7.63 8.69 -13.04
N LYS A 41 8.19 9.75 -13.63
CA LYS A 41 9.52 9.73 -14.26
C LYS A 41 10.64 9.45 -13.25
N GLU A 42 10.60 10.06 -12.06
CA GLU A 42 11.57 9.82 -11.00
C GLU A 42 11.53 8.37 -10.48
N LEU A 43 10.34 7.77 -10.42
CA LEU A 43 10.13 6.40 -9.94
C LEU A 43 10.19 5.33 -11.05
N ASP A 44 10.46 5.74 -12.31
CA ASP A 44 10.42 4.89 -13.51
C ASP A 44 9.09 4.12 -13.67
N LEU A 45 7.98 4.82 -13.42
CA LEU A 45 6.62 4.29 -13.51
C LEU A 45 5.96 4.70 -14.83
N LYS A 46 5.23 3.75 -15.45
CA LYS A 46 4.34 4.06 -16.59
C LYS A 46 3.01 4.65 -16.13
N GLU A 47 2.46 4.09 -15.07
CA GLU A 47 1.17 4.45 -14.49
C GLU A 47 1.18 4.13 -12.99
N PHE A 48 0.35 4.83 -12.22
CA PHE A 48 0.10 4.45 -10.83
C PHE A 48 -0.85 3.27 -10.75
N LEU A 49 -0.87 2.65 -9.58
CA LEU A 49 -1.72 1.50 -9.27
C LEU A 49 -3.18 1.78 -9.63
N HIS A 50 -3.80 0.86 -10.37
CA HIS A 50 -5.18 0.98 -10.88
C HIS A 50 -5.45 2.21 -11.75
N ASN A 51 -4.46 2.72 -12.48
CA ASN A 51 -4.60 3.88 -13.38
C ASN A 51 -5.13 5.13 -12.68
N ARG A 52 -4.85 5.26 -11.38
CA ARG A 52 -5.22 6.44 -10.59
C ARG A 52 -4.37 7.63 -11.02
N SER A 53 -4.97 8.81 -10.99
CA SER A 53 -4.31 10.07 -11.37
C SER A 53 -4.85 11.26 -10.58
N GLY A 54 -4.13 12.38 -10.62
CA GLY A 54 -4.44 13.65 -10.01
C GLY A 54 -4.79 13.52 -8.52
N LEU A 55 -5.94 14.09 -8.15
CA LEU A 55 -6.41 14.11 -6.77
C LEU A 55 -6.66 12.71 -6.19
N GLU A 56 -7.10 11.74 -7.01
CA GLU A 56 -7.34 10.37 -6.54
C GLU A 56 -6.03 9.65 -6.21
N ALA A 57 -5.00 9.82 -7.03
CA ALA A 57 -3.66 9.29 -6.73
C ALA A 57 -3.11 9.91 -5.44
N LEU A 58 -3.26 11.23 -5.29
CA LEU A 58 -2.78 11.95 -4.11
C LEU A 58 -3.54 11.56 -2.83
N LYS A 59 -4.87 11.41 -2.91
CA LYS A 59 -5.73 10.94 -1.81
C LYS A 59 -5.29 9.57 -1.32
N VAL A 60 -4.99 8.66 -2.22
CA VAL A 60 -4.52 7.31 -1.86
C VAL A 60 -3.15 7.38 -1.20
N LEU A 61 -2.22 8.13 -1.80
CA LEU A 61 -0.86 8.25 -1.32
C LEU A 61 -0.78 8.78 0.11
N LEU A 62 -1.62 9.76 0.45
CA LEU A 62 -1.55 10.50 1.72
C LEU A 62 -2.57 10.06 2.76
N CYS A 63 -3.72 9.51 2.34
CA CYS A 63 -4.88 9.36 3.23
C CYS A 63 -5.49 7.96 3.25
N GLN A 64 -4.93 6.98 2.52
CA GLN A 64 -5.39 5.60 2.62
C GLN A 64 -4.39 4.72 3.37
N PRO A 65 -4.87 3.81 4.24
CA PRO A 65 -3.99 2.84 4.86
C PRO A 65 -3.56 1.79 3.83
N THR A 66 -2.38 1.21 4.04
CA THR A 66 -1.82 0.21 3.14
C THR A 66 -1.27 -0.98 3.90
N CYS A 67 -1.12 -2.09 3.18
CA CYS A 67 -0.37 -3.26 3.61
C CYS A 67 0.63 -3.58 2.49
N THR A 68 1.92 -3.63 2.84
CA THR A 68 3.02 -3.80 1.88
C THR A 68 3.89 -5.00 2.28
N ILE A 69 4.29 -5.80 1.29
CA ILE A 69 5.28 -6.87 1.48
C ILE A 69 6.67 -6.27 1.23
N ASN A 70 7.45 -6.14 2.29
CA ASN A 70 8.83 -5.64 2.23
C ASN A 70 9.84 -6.72 1.87
N GLY A 71 9.50 -7.97 2.12
CA GLY A 71 10.36 -9.09 1.87
C GLY A 71 9.63 -10.40 2.06
N PHE A 72 10.07 -11.40 1.31
CA PHE A 72 9.57 -12.77 1.40
C PHE A 72 10.76 -13.70 1.22
N VAL A 73 10.92 -14.66 2.13
CA VAL A 73 11.99 -15.65 2.10
C VAL A 73 11.44 -17.03 2.40
N SER A 74 11.76 -17.99 1.54
CA SER A 74 11.47 -19.42 1.75
C SER A 74 12.41 -20.25 0.89
N GLY A 75 12.79 -21.44 1.38
CA GLY A 75 13.57 -22.41 0.62
C GLY A 75 14.96 -21.93 0.21
N TYR A 76 15.35 -22.25 -1.03
CA TYR A 76 16.66 -21.94 -1.58
C TYR A 76 16.65 -20.59 -2.32
N THR A 77 17.41 -19.61 -1.84
CA THR A 77 17.50 -18.24 -2.39
C THR A 77 18.81 -17.94 -3.12
N GLY A 78 19.67 -18.95 -3.31
CA GLY A 78 20.95 -18.83 -4.01
C GLY A 78 20.80 -18.90 -5.54
N LYS A 79 21.91 -18.72 -6.26
CA LYS A 79 21.94 -18.90 -7.72
C LYS A 79 21.68 -20.36 -8.10
N GLY A 80 21.06 -20.58 -9.25
CA GLY A 80 20.70 -21.92 -9.75
C GLY A 80 19.39 -22.44 -9.18
N SER A 81 19.21 -23.76 -9.16
CA SER A 81 17.99 -24.41 -8.69
C SER A 81 18.30 -25.50 -7.68
N LYS A 82 17.33 -25.76 -6.78
CA LYS A 82 17.38 -26.85 -5.82
C LYS A 82 16.00 -27.46 -5.68
N THR A 83 15.89 -28.77 -5.86
CA THR A 83 14.65 -29.52 -5.64
C THR A 83 14.46 -29.76 -4.14
N VAL A 84 13.81 -28.81 -3.48
CA VAL A 84 13.55 -28.85 -2.03
C VAL A 84 12.10 -28.48 -1.75
N LEU A 85 11.52 -29.14 -0.75
CA LEU A 85 10.26 -28.73 -0.14
C LEU A 85 10.60 -27.89 1.10
N PRO A 86 10.49 -26.55 1.05
CA PRO A 86 10.72 -25.74 2.23
C PRO A 86 9.67 -26.02 3.30
N HIS A 87 10.10 -26.16 4.55
CA HIS A 87 9.19 -26.36 5.68
C HIS A 87 8.74 -25.02 6.32
N GLU A 88 9.36 -23.90 5.94
CA GLU A 88 9.09 -22.58 6.49
C GLU A 88 9.14 -21.49 5.41
N ALA A 89 8.34 -20.45 5.61
CA ALA A 89 8.36 -19.22 4.84
C ALA A 89 8.15 -18.03 5.79
N ILE A 90 8.88 -16.94 5.55
CA ILE A 90 8.80 -15.71 6.34
C ILE A 90 8.49 -14.55 5.39
N ALA A 91 7.45 -13.79 5.72
CA ALA A 91 7.13 -12.52 5.08
C ALA A 91 7.37 -11.37 6.06
N LYS A 92 8.02 -10.30 5.59
CA LYS A 92 8.10 -9.04 6.31
C LYS A 92 7.05 -8.09 5.74
N LEU A 93 6.13 -7.66 6.59
CA LEU A 93 5.04 -6.77 6.22
C LEU A 93 5.19 -5.44 6.96
N ASP A 94 4.69 -4.37 6.35
CA ASP A 94 4.38 -3.12 7.04
C ASP A 94 2.96 -2.69 6.72
N PHE A 95 2.39 -1.95 7.67
CA PHE A 95 1.11 -1.28 7.52
C PHE A 95 1.32 0.21 7.68
N ARG A 96 0.85 0.98 6.70
CA ARG A 96 0.68 2.42 6.88
C ARG A 96 -0.71 2.66 7.43
N LEU A 97 -0.76 3.29 8.59
CA LEU A 97 -2.01 3.60 9.28
C LEU A 97 -2.42 5.04 9.03
N VAL A 98 -3.71 5.29 9.08
CA VAL A 98 -4.32 6.62 9.01
C VAL A 98 -4.87 7.01 10.40
N PRO A 99 -5.29 8.27 10.61
CA PRO A 99 -5.83 8.70 11.90
C PRO A 99 -6.92 7.74 12.42
N ASN A 100 -6.95 7.57 13.74
CA ASN A 100 -7.82 6.67 14.52
C ASN A 100 -7.54 5.17 14.42
N GLN A 101 -6.69 4.70 13.51
CA GLN A 101 -6.18 3.34 13.58
C GLN A 101 -5.08 3.22 14.66
N LYS A 102 -5.08 2.11 15.41
CA LYS A 102 -4.01 1.79 16.36
C LYS A 102 -3.32 0.50 16.00
N SER A 103 -2.00 0.46 16.20
CA SER A 103 -1.17 -0.71 15.86
C SER A 103 -1.47 -1.95 16.69
N ASN A 104 -2.08 -1.82 17.86
CA ASN A 104 -2.47 -2.95 18.72
C ASN A 104 -3.88 -3.50 18.38
N GLU A 105 -4.59 -2.85 17.46
CA GLU A 105 -5.92 -3.24 16.98
C GLU A 105 -5.85 -3.89 15.58
N ILE A 106 -4.65 -3.98 14.99
CA ILE A 106 -4.38 -4.43 13.60
C ILE A 106 -3.35 -5.57 13.60
#